data_AF-A0A6A5T794-F1
#
_entry.id   AF-A0A6A5T794-F1
#
_cell.length_a   1.000
_cell.length_b   1.000
_cell.length_c   1.000
_cell.angle_alpha   90.00
_cell.angle_beta   90.00
_cell.angle_gamma   90.00
#
_symmetry.space_group_name_H-M   'P 1'
#
loop_
_entity.id
_entity.type
_entity.pdbx_description
1 polymer ?
#
loop_
_entity_poly.entity_id
_entity_poly.type
_entity_poly.pdbx_seq_one_letter_code
_entity_poly.pdbx_strand_id
1 'polypeptide(L)'
;MAPHAGTLHNYTKTLVAFEHSSPSTSTSTPSPPLNTLLWLGGLGDGLLTVSYPRAIATSLPPTWRIAEVLTSSSYRGWATGSLQQDAKQLGLCVEYFRSLRPGGKIVLMGHSTGCQDIMEYLVGTGAQQRAIVDGVVLQAGVSDREAWDGMGGADGGGTAVGRLFGHGVSAYRAWSLLCRGGDDDFFSSDLGDEVLGKTFGRVGGRTGRVMMVWGERDEYVPRGVDGGKLLSRWARVVREGGGSVDEVNGGIIEGASHNLNGDPEEVVRDLVGRVVRFLEGLGGESG
;
A
#
# COMPACT_ATOMS: atom_id res chain seq x y z
N MET A 1 8.37 -24.46 -5.17
CA MET A 1 7.99 -23.50 -4.11
C MET A 1 8.42 -24.08 -2.77
N ALA A 2 9.04 -23.27 -1.91
CA ALA A 2 9.42 -23.66 -0.54
C ALA A 2 8.38 -23.10 0.46
N PRO A 3 8.13 -23.77 1.60
CA PRO A 3 7.25 -23.23 2.63
C PRO A 3 7.81 -21.95 3.24
N HIS A 4 6.92 -21.09 3.74
CA HIS A 4 7.25 -19.84 4.42
C HIS A 4 6.82 -19.93 5.87
N ALA A 5 7.73 -19.68 6.81
CA ALA A 5 7.44 -19.71 8.24
C ALA A 5 6.77 -18.40 8.67
N GLY A 6 5.70 -18.49 9.45
CA GLY A 6 4.94 -17.34 9.90
C GLY A 6 3.77 -17.73 10.81
N THR A 7 3.07 -16.72 11.30
CA THR A 7 1.86 -16.86 12.10
C THR A 7 0.67 -16.36 11.29
N LEU A 8 -0.37 -17.19 11.16
CA LEU A 8 -1.63 -16.76 10.56
C LEU A 8 -2.56 -16.23 11.64
N HIS A 9 -2.92 -14.96 11.55
CA HIS A 9 -3.80 -14.27 12.49
C HIS A 9 -5.21 -14.18 11.94
N ASN A 10 -6.21 -14.61 12.70
CA ASN A 10 -7.61 -14.28 12.45
C ASN A 10 -7.91 -12.93 13.12
N TYR A 11 -7.88 -11.83 12.36
CA TYR A 11 -8.23 -10.50 12.90
C TYR A 11 -9.74 -10.23 12.86
N THR A 12 -10.48 -11.06 12.11
CA THR A 12 -11.94 -11.22 12.25
C THR A 12 -12.29 -12.71 12.20
N LYS A 13 -13.59 -13.05 12.21
CA LYS A 13 -14.06 -14.44 12.04
C LYS A 13 -13.69 -15.05 10.67
N THR A 14 -13.46 -14.23 9.65
CA THR A 14 -13.32 -14.69 8.26
C THR A 14 -12.14 -14.08 7.50
N LEU A 15 -11.41 -13.15 8.11
CA LEU A 15 -10.30 -12.44 7.47
C LEU A 15 -9.02 -12.66 8.26
N VAL A 16 -7.93 -12.80 7.51
CA VAL A 16 -6.63 -13.20 8.04
C VAL A 16 -5.51 -12.27 7.63
N ALA A 17 -4.50 -12.19 8.47
CA ALA A 17 -3.21 -11.59 8.14
C ALA A 17 -2.10 -12.61 8.41
N PHE A 18 -1.16 -12.75 7.48
CA PHE A 18 -0.02 -13.65 7.63
C PHE A 18 1.22 -12.86 8.04
N GLU A 19 1.63 -13.03 9.30
CA GLU A 19 2.84 -12.44 9.84
C GLU A 19 4.06 -13.31 9.52
N HIS A 20 5.05 -12.75 8.84
CA HIS A 20 6.28 -13.47 8.52
C HIS A 20 7.16 -13.66 9.76
N SER A 21 7.76 -14.85 9.87
CA SER A 21 8.79 -15.10 10.89
C SER A 21 10.06 -14.30 10.58
N SER A 22 10.60 -13.61 11.58
CA SER A 22 11.92 -12.96 11.47
C SER A 22 13.02 -13.97 11.82
N PRO A 23 14.15 -14.00 11.09
CA PRO A 23 15.31 -14.81 11.45
C PRO A 23 16.01 -14.36 12.75
N SER A 24 15.66 -13.19 13.29
CA SER A 24 16.28 -12.59 14.48
C SER A 24 15.46 -12.80 15.77
N THR A 25 15.16 -14.05 16.14
CA THR A 25 14.52 -14.37 17.43
C THR A 25 15.56 -14.77 18.48
N SER A 26 16.28 -13.80 19.05
CA SER A 26 17.01 -14.05 20.31
C SER A 26 16.16 -13.66 21.52
N THR A 27 15.83 -14.67 22.33
CA THR A 27 15.17 -14.56 23.62
C THR A 27 16.08 -13.93 24.69
N SER A 28 15.86 -12.66 25.05
CA SER A 28 16.12 -12.16 26.42
C SER A 28 15.63 -10.71 26.64
N THR A 29 14.64 -10.56 27.53
CA THR A 29 14.26 -9.33 28.30
C THR A 29 13.67 -8.14 27.53
N PRO A 30 12.90 -7.25 28.19
CA PRO A 30 11.74 -6.58 27.58
C PRO A 30 12.17 -5.56 26.55
N SER A 31 11.95 -5.90 25.28
CA SER A 31 12.16 -5.00 24.14
C SER A 31 11.10 -3.89 24.14
N PRO A 32 11.35 -2.75 23.45
CA PRO A 32 10.27 -1.84 23.08
C PRO A 32 9.09 -2.60 22.49
N PRO A 33 7.86 -2.06 22.55
CA PRO A 33 6.70 -2.74 22.02
C PRO A 33 6.93 -3.08 20.55
N LEU A 34 6.56 -4.30 20.18
CA LEU A 34 6.79 -4.83 18.83
C LEU A 34 5.97 -4.00 17.83
N ASN A 35 6.64 -3.40 16.87
CA ASN A 35 6.02 -2.60 15.81
C ASN A 35 5.56 -3.50 14.67
N THR A 36 4.56 -3.05 13.92
CA THR A 36 3.97 -3.85 12.82
C THR A 36 3.87 -3.03 11.54
N LEU A 37 4.44 -3.57 10.46
CA LEU A 37 4.19 -3.16 9.08
C LEU A 37 3.05 -4.04 8.52
N LEU A 38 1.90 -3.45 8.26
CA LEU A 38 0.79 -4.12 7.60
C LEU A 38 0.89 -3.88 6.10
N TRP A 39 1.14 -4.94 5.34
CA TRP A 39 1.28 -4.90 3.89
C TRP A 39 -0.02 -5.30 3.21
N LEU A 40 -0.50 -4.48 2.28
CA LEU A 40 -1.71 -4.69 1.51
C LEU A 40 -1.35 -4.82 0.03
N GLY A 41 -1.72 -5.95 -0.56
CA GLY A 41 -1.54 -6.23 -1.98
C GLY A 41 -2.53 -5.49 -2.87
N GLY A 42 -2.33 -5.61 -4.18
CA GLY A 42 -3.29 -5.17 -5.18
C GLY A 42 -4.48 -6.11 -5.30
N LEU A 43 -5.37 -5.81 -6.25
CA LEU A 43 -6.51 -6.67 -6.53
C LEU A 43 -6.06 -8.05 -6.96
N GLY A 44 -6.64 -9.06 -6.33
CA GLY A 44 -6.37 -10.45 -6.68
C GLY A 44 -5.07 -10.97 -6.07
N ASP A 45 -4.27 -10.10 -5.46
CA ASP A 45 -3.16 -10.55 -4.64
C ASP A 45 -3.71 -11.29 -3.41
N GLY A 46 -3.20 -12.50 -3.25
CA GLY A 46 -3.29 -13.26 -2.01
C GLY A 46 -1.97 -13.20 -1.27
N LEU A 47 -1.83 -14.07 -0.28
CA LEU A 47 -0.57 -14.22 0.44
C LEU A 47 0.51 -14.72 -0.50
N LEU A 48 1.70 -14.10 -0.43
CA LEU A 48 2.89 -14.50 -1.16
C LEU A 48 2.77 -14.39 -2.70
N THR A 49 1.75 -13.70 -3.23
CA THR A 49 1.68 -13.37 -4.66
C THR A 49 2.81 -12.43 -5.06
N VAL A 50 3.12 -11.46 -4.20
CA VAL A 50 4.24 -10.52 -4.35
C VAL A 50 5.42 -10.99 -3.49
N SER A 51 6.63 -10.95 -4.04
CA SER A 51 7.80 -11.56 -3.41
C SER A 51 8.52 -10.66 -2.39
N TYR A 52 8.51 -9.35 -2.58
CA TYR A 52 9.29 -8.43 -1.76
C TYR A 52 8.82 -8.29 -0.29
N PRO A 53 7.55 -8.53 0.12
CA PRO A 53 7.18 -8.54 1.55
C PRO A 53 8.03 -9.53 2.37
N ARG A 54 8.37 -10.69 1.77
CA ARG A 54 9.30 -11.64 2.37
C ARG A 54 10.70 -11.07 2.49
N ALA A 55 11.21 -10.43 1.45
CA ALA A 55 12.54 -9.82 1.46
C ALA A 55 12.64 -8.68 2.49
N ILE A 56 11.54 -7.94 2.70
CA ILE A 56 11.40 -6.99 3.81
C ILE A 56 11.47 -7.75 5.13
N ALA A 57 10.65 -8.79 5.33
CA ALA A 57 10.61 -9.56 6.58
C ALA A 57 11.98 -10.07 7.05
N THR A 58 12.84 -10.51 6.12
CA THR A 58 14.19 -10.99 6.43
C THR A 58 15.16 -9.87 6.80
N SER A 59 14.85 -8.63 6.43
CA SER A 59 15.72 -7.46 6.61
C SER A 59 15.23 -6.53 7.73
N LEU A 60 14.05 -6.79 8.30
CA LEU A 60 13.51 -6.00 9.40
C LEU A 60 14.35 -6.17 10.68
N PRO A 61 14.56 -5.08 11.44
CA PRO A 61 15.17 -5.18 12.76
C PRO A 61 14.28 -5.98 13.73
N PRO A 62 14.83 -6.48 14.86
CA PRO A 62 14.08 -7.32 15.79
C PRO A 62 12.80 -6.69 16.36
N THR A 63 12.71 -5.35 16.35
CA THR A 63 11.59 -4.55 16.86
C THR A 63 10.44 -4.37 15.86
N TRP A 64 10.59 -4.85 14.62
CA TRP A 64 9.55 -4.77 13.59
C TRP A 64 9.18 -6.15 13.07
N ARG A 65 7.92 -6.29 12.69
CA ARG A 65 7.41 -7.44 11.94
C ARG A 65 6.52 -6.95 10.81
N ILE A 66 6.42 -7.75 9.76
CA ILE A 66 5.53 -7.50 8.62
C ILE A 66 4.45 -8.57 8.57
N ALA A 67 3.21 -8.14 8.34
CA ALA A 67 2.09 -9.02 8.08
C ALA A 67 1.41 -8.65 6.77
N GLU A 68 1.21 -9.62 5.89
CA GLU A 68 0.38 -9.47 4.68
C GLU A 68 -1.09 -9.59 5.07
N VAL A 69 -1.88 -8.57 4.76
CA VAL A 69 -3.30 -8.46 5.14
C VAL A 69 -4.18 -8.87 3.97
N LEU A 70 -5.15 -9.74 4.22
CA LEU A 70 -6.17 -10.08 3.23
C LEU A 70 -7.50 -9.43 3.58
N THR A 71 -8.06 -8.69 2.63
CA THR A 71 -9.43 -8.19 2.70
C THR A 71 -10.37 -9.18 2.01
N SER A 72 -11.67 -8.89 2.05
CA SER A 72 -12.65 -9.63 1.25
C SER A 72 -12.35 -9.56 -0.25
N SER A 73 -11.72 -8.48 -0.71
CA SER A 73 -11.42 -8.27 -2.12
C SER A 73 -10.18 -9.01 -2.62
N SER A 74 -9.30 -9.47 -1.73
CA SER A 74 -8.22 -10.40 -2.07
C SER A 74 -8.71 -11.71 -2.70
N TYR A 75 -9.87 -12.23 -2.26
CA TYR A 75 -10.40 -13.52 -2.76
C TYR A 75 -11.51 -13.39 -3.79
N ARG A 76 -12.41 -12.44 -3.57
CA ARG A 76 -13.65 -12.30 -4.37
C ARG A 76 -13.47 -11.36 -5.54
N GLY A 77 -12.27 -10.81 -5.71
CA GLY A 77 -12.07 -9.59 -6.47
C GLY A 77 -13.01 -8.49 -5.96
N TRP A 78 -13.44 -7.63 -6.88
CA TRP A 78 -14.40 -6.58 -6.58
C TRP A 78 -15.80 -6.87 -7.14
N ALA A 79 -16.17 -8.15 -7.24
CA ALA A 79 -17.50 -8.55 -7.69
C ALA A 79 -18.61 -8.00 -6.78
N THR A 80 -18.35 -7.87 -5.47
CA THR A 80 -19.27 -7.28 -4.49
C THR A 80 -18.58 -6.35 -3.48
N GLY A 81 -17.29 -6.06 -3.67
CA GLY A 81 -16.48 -5.25 -2.75
C GLY A 81 -16.47 -3.77 -3.14
N SER A 82 -16.15 -2.90 -2.18
CA SER A 82 -15.92 -1.47 -2.38
C SER A 82 -14.72 -1.00 -1.56
N LEU A 83 -14.13 0.12 -1.97
CA LEU A 83 -13.01 0.72 -1.26
C LEU A 83 -13.32 1.01 0.22
N GLN A 84 -14.54 1.47 0.50
CA GLN A 84 -15.00 1.77 1.87
C GLN A 84 -15.04 0.50 2.72
N GLN A 85 -15.42 -0.64 2.12
CA GLN A 85 -15.43 -1.93 2.81
C GLN A 85 -14.00 -2.39 3.11
N ASP A 86 -13.10 -2.30 2.14
CA ASP A 86 -11.70 -2.71 2.31
C ASP A 86 -10.99 -1.83 3.36
N ALA A 87 -11.18 -0.50 3.31
CA ALA A 87 -10.70 0.43 4.32
C ALA A 87 -11.27 0.16 5.73
N LYS A 88 -12.55 -0.23 5.82
CA LYS A 88 -13.16 -0.64 7.10
C LYS A 88 -12.52 -1.91 7.65
N GLN A 89 -12.29 -2.91 6.78
CA GLN A 89 -11.65 -4.16 7.18
C GLN A 89 -10.19 -3.96 7.59
N LEU A 90 -9.48 -3.06 6.90
CA LEU A 90 -8.14 -2.62 7.30
C LEU A 90 -8.17 -1.94 8.69
N GLY A 91 -9.20 -1.13 8.97
CA GLY A 91 -9.48 -0.61 10.33
C GLY A 91 -9.48 -1.69 11.40
N LEU A 92 -10.23 -2.77 11.17
CA LEU A 92 -10.29 -3.91 12.11
C LEU A 92 -8.93 -4.61 12.26
N CYS A 93 -8.15 -4.72 11.18
CA CYS A 93 -6.80 -5.31 11.23
C CYS A 93 -5.84 -4.43 12.06
N VAL A 94 -5.89 -3.12 11.88
CA VAL A 94 -5.10 -2.15 12.68
C VAL A 94 -5.46 -2.25 14.17
N GLU A 95 -6.75 -2.29 14.51
CA GLU A 95 -7.22 -2.45 15.89
C GLU A 95 -6.77 -3.78 16.51
N TYR A 96 -6.79 -4.86 15.73
CA TYR A 96 -6.31 -6.17 16.16
C TYR A 96 -4.82 -6.13 16.51
N PHE A 97 -3.96 -5.65 15.62
CA PHE A 97 -2.51 -5.63 15.87
C PHE A 97 -2.11 -4.65 16.98
N ARG A 98 -2.86 -3.56 17.17
CA ARG A 98 -2.68 -2.67 18.32
C ARG A 98 -3.01 -3.34 19.64
N SER A 99 -4.11 -4.10 19.67
CA SER A 99 -4.51 -4.86 20.85
C SER A 99 -3.51 -5.98 21.16
N LEU A 100 -2.95 -6.60 20.12
CA LEU A 100 -1.91 -7.62 20.24
C LEU A 100 -0.58 -7.05 20.73
N ARG A 101 -0.26 -5.80 20.38
CA ARG A 101 1.02 -5.12 20.68
C ARG A 101 0.78 -3.71 21.24
N PRO A 102 0.27 -3.59 22.47
CA PRO A 102 0.01 -2.29 23.07
C PRO A 102 1.26 -1.41 23.08
N GLY A 103 1.13 -0.16 22.61
CA GLY A 103 2.23 0.80 22.49
C GLY A 103 3.12 0.62 21.26
N GLY A 104 2.92 -0.43 20.46
CA GLY A 104 3.65 -0.65 19.22
C GLY A 104 3.16 0.26 18.10
N LYS A 105 4.09 0.69 17.25
CA LYS A 105 3.78 1.47 16.05
C LYS A 105 3.13 0.61 14.99
N ILE A 106 2.20 1.19 14.24
CA ILE A 106 1.58 0.57 13.06
C ILE A 106 1.92 1.41 11.84
N VAL A 107 2.51 0.77 10.83
CA VAL A 107 2.73 1.37 9.50
C VAL A 107 1.93 0.58 8.48
N LEU A 108 1.27 1.27 7.56
CA LEU A 108 0.59 0.64 6.43
C LEU A 108 1.48 0.73 5.20
N MET A 109 1.63 -0.35 4.45
CA MET A 109 2.29 -0.35 3.14
C MET A 109 1.34 -0.90 2.08
N GLY A 110 0.98 -0.05 1.12
CA GLY A 110 0.15 -0.43 -0.01
C GLY A 110 1.03 -0.78 -1.19
N HIS A 111 0.63 -1.83 -1.90
CA HIS A 111 1.14 -2.21 -3.20
C HIS A 111 0.05 -2.02 -4.25
N SER A 112 0.36 -1.40 -5.38
CA SER A 112 -0.58 -1.31 -6.51
C SER A 112 -1.92 -0.71 -6.04
N THR A 113 -3.04 -1.34 -6.35
CA THR A 113 -4.39 -0.90 -5.92
C THR A 113 -4.60 -0.96 -4.41
N GLY A 114 -3.78 -1.68 -3.65
CA GLY A 114 -3.74 -1.60 -2.17
C GLY A 114 -3.34 -0.21 -1.67
N CYS A 115 -2.70 0.62 -2.51
CA CYS A 115 -2.51 2.05 -2.23
C CYS A 115 -3.85 2.81 -2.17
N GLN A 116 -4.84 2.43 -2.98
CA GLN A 116 -6.18 3.03 -2.98
C GLN A 116 -6.89 2.71 -1.66
N ASP A 117 -6.78 1.47 -1.18
CA ASP A 117 -7.35 1.05 0.11
C ASP A 117 -6.79 1.89 1.26
N ILE A 118 -5.49 2.19 1.22
CA ILE A 118 -4.84 3.05 2.20
C ILE A 118 -5.29 4.50 2.05
N MET A 119 -5.41 5.03 0.84
CA MET A 119 -5.94 6.38 0.64
C MET A 119 -7.36 6.51 1.17
N GLU A 120 -8.25 5.55 0.88
CA GLU A 120 -9.59 5.53 1.46
C GLU A 120 -9.55 5.38 2.98
N TYR A 121 -8.68 4.53 3.52
CA TYR A 121 -8.47 4.42 4.97
C TYR A 121 -8.16 5.78 5.59
N LEU A 122 -7.26 6.55 4.99
CA LEU A 122 -6.79 7.82 5.51
C LEU A 122 -7.79 8.96 5.31
N VAL A 123 -8.39 9.10 4.12
CA VAL A 123 -9.10 10.34 3.74
C VAL A 123 -10.53 10.11 3.25
N GLY A 124 -10.90 8.86 3.06
CA GLY A 124 -12.19 8.45 2.55
C GLY A 124 -13.33 8.50 3.57
N THR A 125 -14.44 7.89 3.19
CA THR A 125 -15.65 7.88 4.03
C THR A 125 -15.38 7.14 5.33
N GLY A 126 -15.65 7.83 6.43
CA GLY A 126 -15.45 7.31 7.78
C GLY A 126 -14.02 7.27 8.29
N ALA A 127 -13.09 7.97 7.62
CA ALA A 127 -11.69 8.05 8.03
C ALA A 127 -11.51 8.50 9.49
N GLN A 128 -12.37 9.41 9.96
CA GLN A 128 -12.30 9.93 11.33
C GLN A 128 -12.64 8.90 12.41
N GLN A 129 -13.36 7.82 12.07
CA GLN A 129 -13.63 6.73 13.01
C GLN A 129 -12.53 5.67 13.03
N ARG A 130 -11.62 5.68 12.05
CA ARG A 130 -10.50 4.74 12.01
C ARG A 130 -9.37 5.23 12.89
N ALA A 131 -8.49 4.32 13.27
CA ALA A 131 -7.25 4.65 13.96
C ALA A 131 -6.33 5.56 13.09
N ILE A 132 -5.61 6.50 13.71
CA ILE A 132 -4.46 7.17 13.08
C ILE A 132 -3.29 6.18 13.08
N VAL A 133 -2.44 6.13 12.06
CA VAL A 133 -1.28 5.21 11.96
C VAL A 133 0.06 5.97 11.98
N ASP A 134 1.14 5.34 12.43
CA ASP A 134 2.43 6.00 12.63
C ASP A 134 3.13 6.36 11.33
N GLY A 135 2.89 5.60 10.27
CA GLY A 135 3.43 5.88 8.94
C GLY A 135 2.70 5.15 7.82
N VAL A 136 2.93 5.59 6.60
CA VAL A 136 2.38 5.01 5.38
C VAL A 136 3.44 4.92 4.30
N VAL A 137 3.48 3.79 3.60
CA VAL A 137 4.28 3.59 2.39
C VAL A 137 3.34 3.28 1.23
N LEU A 138 3.40 4.04 0.15
CA LEU A 138 2.64 3.79 -1.08
C LEU A 138 3.62 3.34 -2.17
N GLN A 139 3.66 2.04 -2.46
CA GLN A 139 4.51 1.47 -3.49
C GLN A 139 3.68 1.14 -4.73
N ALA A 140 4.09 1.68 -5.88
CA ALA A 140 3.42 1.51 -7.18
C ALA A 140 1.92 1.87 -7.17
N GLY A 141 1.53 2.90 -6.39
CA GLY A 141 0.18 3.46 -6.49
C GLY A 141 0.00 4.19 -7.82
N VAL A 142 -0.57 3.51 -8.82
CA VAL A 142 -0.77 4.00 -10.19
C VAL A 142 -2.25 4.23 -10.48
N SER A 143 -2.54 4.95 -11.56
CA SER A 143 -3.92 5.15 -12.03
C SER A 143 -4.35 3.98 -12.91
N ASP A 144 -5.35 3.21 -12.45
CA ASP A 144 -5.98 2.16 -13.27
C ASP A 144 -6.62 2.74 -14.54
N ARG A 145 -7.17 3.96 -14.45
CA ARG A 145 -7.75 4.68 -15.59
C ARG A 145 -6.70 4.96 -16.66
N GLU A 146 -5.56 5.53 -16.27
CA GLU A 146 -4.51 5.86 -17.24
C GLU A 146 -3.79 4.61 -17.76
N ALA A 147 -3.62 3.59 -16.91
CA ALA A 147 -3.11 2.28 -17.32
C ALA A 147 -4.04 1.63 -18.36
N TRP A 148 -5.34 1.66 -18.13
CA TRP A 148 -6.37 1.17 -19.05
C TRP A 148 -6.36 1.89 -20.39
N ASP A 149 -6.32 3.21 -20.38
CA ASP A 149 -6.23 4.03 -21.59
C ASP A 149 -4.95 3.71 -22.37
N GLY A 150 -3.83 3.53 -21.67
CA GLY A 150 -2.54 3.12 -22.24
C GLY A 150 -2.56 1.73 -22.90
N MET A 151 -3.45 0.84 -22.46
CA MET A 151 -3.65 -0.49 -23.03
C MET A 151 -4.65 -0.54 -24.21
N GLY A 152 -5.18 0.62 -24.64
CA GLY A 152 -6.11 0.70 -25.78
C GLY A 152 -7.59 0.72 -25.42
N GLY A 153 -7.94 0.87 -24.14
CA GLY A 153 -9.31 1.17 -23.70
C GLY A 153 -10.40 0.15 -24.07
N ALA A 154 -11.63 0.64 -24.21
CA ALA A 154 -12.86 -0.16 -24.34
C ALA A 154 -13.12 -0.81 -25.72
N ASP A 155 -12.15 -0.79 -26.64
CA ASP A 155 -12.25 -1.46 -27.94
C ASP A 155 -12.35 -3.01 -27.83
N GLY A 156 -12.24 -3.55 -26.60
CA GLY A 156 -12.33 -4.98 -26.27
C GLY A 156 -13.72 -5.54 -25.88
N GLY A 157 -14.80 -4.75 -25.96
CA GLY A 157 -16.15 -5.20 -25.59
C GLY A 157 -16.35 -5.50 -24.10
N GLY A 158 -17.59 -5.80 -23.67
CA GLY A 158 -18.00 -5.90 -22.24
C GLY A 158 -17.28 -6.93 -21.35
N THR A 159 -16.35 -7.72 -21.91
CA THR A 159 -15.48 -8.67 -21.19
C THR A 159 -14.06 -8.12 -20.94
N ALA A 160 -13.78 -6.89 -21.37
CA ALA A 160 -12.44 -6.31 -21.30
C ALA A 160 -12.02 -5.91 -19.87
N VAL A 161 -12.96 -5.49 -19.01
CA VAL A 161 -12.69 -5.19 -17.59
C VAL A 161 -12.29 -6.45 -16.80
N GLY A 162 -12.99 -7.57 -17.01
CA GLY A 162 -12.62 -8.84 -16.38
C GLY A 162 -11.29 -9.40 -16.89
N ARG A 163 -10.88 -9.04 -18.12
CA ARG A 163 -9.57 -9.39 -18.68
C ARG A 163 -8.45 -8.49 -18.16
N LEU A 164 -8.71 -7.20 -17.94
CA LEU A 164 -7.74 -6.27 -17.35
C LEU A 164 -7.32 -6.70 -15.95
N PHE A 165 -8.32 -7.02 -15.14
CA PHE A 165 -8.13 -7.25 -13.72
C PHE A 165 -7.97 -8.74 -13.37
N GLY A 166 -8.12 -9.66 -14.33
CA GLY A 166 -8.06 -11.11 -14.10
C GLY A 166 -9.14 -11.66 -13.15
N HIS A 167 -10.09 -10.82 -12.72
CA HIS A 167 -11.08 -11.10 -11.70
C HIS A 167 -12.45 -10.50 -12.05
N GLY A 168 -13.50 -10.99 -11.40
CA GLY A 168 -14.83 -10.39 -11.51
C GLY A 168 -14.84 -9.00 -10.87
N VAL A 169 -15.27 -7.99 -11.64
CA VAL A 169 -15.39 -6.60 -11.19
C VAL A 169 -16.84 -6.16 -11.35
N SER A 170 -17.43 -5.60 -10.30
CA SER A 170 -18.79 -5.03 -10.36
C SER A 170 -18.83 -3.79 -11.26
N ALA A 171 -20.01 -3.44 -11.78
CA ALA A 171 -20.18 -2.22 -12.59
C ALA A 171 -19.76 -0.95 -11.81
N TYR A 172 -20.07 -0.88 -10.51
CA TYR A 172 -19.64 0.20 -9.64
C TYR A 172 -18.12 0.30 -9.58
N ARG A 173 -17.43 -0.82 -9.34
CA ARG A 173 -15.97 -0.79 -9.21
C ARG A 173 -15.28 -0.51 -10.55
N ALA A 174 -15.81 -1.04 -11.65
CA ALA A 174 -15.30 -0.72 -12.98
C ALA A 174 -15.37 0.80 -13.24
N TRP A 175 -16.50 1.43 -12.90
CA TRP A 175 -16.63 2.90 -12.94
C TRP A 175 -15.62 3.58 -12.00
N SER A 176 -15.53 3.10 -10.76
CA SER A 176 -14.67 3.69 -9.73
C SER A 176 -13.18 3.71 -10.12
N LEU A 177 -12.69 2.66 -10.78
CA LEU A 177 -11.30 2.51 -11.23
C LEU A 177 -11.02 3.21 -12.56
N LEU A 178 -11.96 3.11 -13.51
CA LEU A 178 -11.69 3.42 -14.92
C LEU A 178 -12.29 4.77 -15.37
N CYS A 179 -13.05 5.47 -14.52
CA CYS A 179 -13.64 6.76 -14.87
C CYS A 179 -12.97 7.89 -14.10
N ARG A 180 -12.83 9.04 -14.77
CA ARG A 180 -12.38 10.27 -14.13
C ARG A 180 -13.34 10.63 -12.99
N GLY A 181 -12.78 10.83 -11.80
CA GLY A 181 -13.56 11.15 -10.60
C GLY A 181 -14.32 9.96 -10.02
N GLY A 182 -13.97 8.73 -10.41
CA GLY A 182 -14.34 7.53 -9.68
C GLY A 182 -13.68 7.50 -8.30
N ASP A 183 -14.21 6.69 -7.38
CA ASP A 183 -13.75 6.68 -5.98
C ASP A 183 -12.31 6.15 -5.81
N ASP A 184 -11.76 5.45 -6.82
CA ASP A 184 -10.36 4.96 -6.81
C ASP A 184 -9.35 5.90 -7.48
N ASP A 185 -9.83 6.98 -8.09
CA ASP A 185 -9.04 7.88 -8.92
C ASP A 185 -8.19 8.84 -8.06
N PHE A 186 -7.26 8.27 -7.29
CA PHE A 186 -6.31 9.02 -6.45
C PHE A 186 -5.02 9.37 -7.18
N PHE A 187 -4.61 8.55 -8.15
CA PHE A 187 -3.24 8.55 -8.68
C PHE A 187 -3.13 9.02 -10.13
N SER A 188 -4.23 9.47 -10.76
CA SER A 188 -4.17 9.98 -12.12
C SER A 188 -3.32 11.24 -12.23
N SER A 189 -2.47 11.28 -13.25
CA SER A 189 -1.52 12.37 -13.48
C SER A 189 -2.19 13.73 -13.74
N ASP A 190 -3.42 13.70 -14.29
CA ASP A 190 -4.19 14.89 -14.67
C ASP A 190 -5.16 15.44 -13.61
N LEU A 191 -5.14 14.88 -12.38
CA LEU A 191 -5.94 15.40 -11.28
C LEU A 191 -5.48 16.81 -10.93
N GLY A 192 -6.40 17.76 -10.73
CA GLY A 192 -6.09 19.13 -10.33
C GLY A 192 -5.70 19.25 -8.86
N ASP A 193 -4.99 20.32 -8.50
CA ASP A 193 -4.54 20.57 -7.12
C ASP A 193 -5.71 20.66 -6.12
N GLU A 194 -6.90 21.10 -6.55
CA GLU A 194 -8.10 21.10 -5.71
C GLU A 194 -8.50 19.68 -5.27
N VAL A 195 -8.42 18.70 -6.19
CA VAL A 195 -8.72 17.30 -5.89
C VAL A 195 -7.62 16.71 -5.01
N LEU A 196 -6.36 16.93 -5.37
CA LEU A 196 -5.21 16.47 -4.58
C LEU A 196 -5.22 17.04 -3.16
N GLY A 197 -5.66 18.29 -2.98
CA GLY A 197 -5.82 18.92 -1.66
C GLY A 197 -6.91 18.26 -0.81
N LYS A 198 -7.94 17.67 -1.44
CA LYS A 198 -8.98 16.88 -0.75
C LYS A 198 -8.54 15.45 -0.45
N THR A 199 -7.47 14.97 -1.09
CA THR A 199 -6.90 13.63 -0.89
C THR A 199 -5.54 13.69 -0.20
N PHE A 200 -4.43 13.74 -0.95
CA PHE A 200 -3.07 13.87 -0.42
C PHE A 200 -2.91 15.00 0.59
N GLY A 201 -3.58 16.15 0.39
CA GLY A 201 -3.53 17.27 1.32
C GLY A 201 -4.14 17.00 2.70
N ARG A 202 -4.84 15.88 2.88
CA ARG A 202 -5.47 15.50 4.16
C ARG A 202 -4.76 14.37 4.90
N VAL A 203 -3.79 13.70 4.28
CA VAL A 203 -3.14 12.52 4.88
C VAL A 203 -2.38 12.85 6.16
N GLY A 204 -1.82 14.06 6.26
CA GLY A 204 -1.05 14.51 7.44
C GLY A 204 -1.84 14.53 8.74
N GLY A 205 -3.17 14.69 8.69
CA GLY A 205 -4.01 14.60 9.89
C GLY A 205 -4.23 13.17 10.39
N ARG A 206 -3.76 12.16 9.64
CA ARG A 206 -4.14 10.75 9.79
C ARG A 206 -2.95 9.80 9.80
N THR A 207 -1.76 10.28 9.46
CA THR A 207 -0.50 9.55 9.63
C THR A 207 0.68 10.48 9.92
N GLY A 208 1.65 9.98 10.69
CA GLY A 208 2.84 10.75 11.08
C GLY A 208 3.83 11.00 9.94
N ARG A 209 3.97 10.06 9.00
CA ARG A 209 4.94 10.15 7.90
C ARG A 209 4.51 9.33 6.68
N VAL A 210 4.71 9.86 5.48
CA VAL A 210 4.39 9.18 4.22
C VAL A 210 5.65 8.95 3.40
N MET A 211 5.83 7.77 2.82
CA MET A 211 6.82 7.51 1.77
C MET A 211 6.10 7.03 0.52
N MET A 212 6.44 7.59 -0.64
CA MET A 212 5.87 7.19 -1.92
C MET A 212 7.00 6.69 -2.82
N VAL A 213 6.81 5.53 -3.43
CA VAL A 213 7.86 4.84 -4.19
C VAL A 213 7.28 4.24 -5.47
N TRP A 214 7.93 4.47 -6.61
CA TRP A 214 7.53 3.91 -7.90
C TRP A 214 8.71 3.20 -8.58
N GLY A 215 8.42 2.23 -9.43
CA GLY A 215 9.43 1.63 -10.31
C GLY A 215 9.63 2.45 -11.58
N GLU A 216 10.87 2.58 -12.03
CA GLU A 216 11.19 3.27 -13.28
C GLU A 216 10.57 2.60 -14.52
N ARG A 217 10.48 1.27 -14.50
CA ARG A 217 9.97 0.44 -15.60
C ARG A 217 8.55 -0.06 -15.33
N ASP A 218 7.81 0.61 -14.46
CA ASP A 218 6.43 0.24 -14.13
C ASP A 218 5.57 0.23 -15.40
N GLU A 219 5.12 -0.96 -15.79
CA GLU A 219 4.42 -1.22 -17.04
C GLU A 219 2.99 -0.64 -17.08
N TYR A 220 2.44 -0.20 -15.94
CA TYR A 220 1.13 0.44 -15.84
C TYR A 220 1.21 1.96 -15.89
N VAL A 221 2.41 2.55 -15.83
CA VAL A 221 2.60 4.00 -15.98
C VAL A 221 2.66 4.35 -17.48
N PRO A 222 1.79 5.23 -17.98
CA PRO A 222 1.82 5.61 -19.40
C PRO A 222 3.15 6.29 -19.79
N ARG A 223 3.63 6.04 -21.01
CA ARG A 223 4.93 6.55 -21.52
C ARG A 223 5.12 8.07 -21.46
N GLY A 224 4.03 8.85 -21.37
CA GLY A 224 4.08 10.31 -21.28
C GLY A 224 4.09 10.87 -19.84
N VAL A 225 3.90 10.02 -18.84
CA VAL A 225 3.81 10.42 -17.44
C VAL A 225 5.20 10.39 -16.81
N ASP A 226 5.64 11.52 -16.26
CA ASP A 226 6.88 11.63 -15.50
C ASP A 226 6.62 11.31 -14.02
N GLY A 227 6.97 10.10 -13.61
CA GLY A 227 6.75 9.63 -12.25
C GLY A 227 7.48 10.44 -11.18
N GLY A 228 8.69 10.91 -11.46
CA GLY A 228 9.45 11.74 -10.52
C GLY A 228 8.75 13.07 -10.26
N LYS A 229 8.25 13.73 -11.32
CA LYS A 229 7.46 14.96 -11.19
C LYS A 229 6.13 14.72 -10.47
N LEU A 230 5.47 13.60 -10.74
CA LEU A 230 4.19 13.27 -10.12
C LEU A 230 4.35 13.00 -8.62
N LEU A 231 5.35 12.20 -8.23
CA LEU A 231 5.70 11.98 -6.82
C LEU A 231 6.05 13.30 -6.11
N SER A 232 6.83 14.17 -6.76
CA SER A 232 7.18 15.49 -6.22
C SER A 232 5.94 16.37 -6.03
N ARG A 233 4.99 16.31 -6.97
CA ARG A 233 3.73 17.05 -6.90
C ARG A 233 2.87 16.56 -5.74
N TRP A 234 2.73 15.25 -5.56
CA TRP A 234 1.99 14.70 -4.42
C TRP A 234 2.66 15.03 -3.09
N ALA A 235 3.99 14.92 -3.02
CA ALA A 235 4.75 15.27 -1.81
C ALA A 235 4.55 16.74 -1.41
N ARG A 236 4.59 17.66 -2.38
CA ARG A 236 4.25 19.07 -2.16
C ARG A 236 2.85 19.24 -1.56
N VAL A 237 1.85 18.59 -2.14
CA VAL A 237 0.45 18.71 -1.67
C VAL A 237 0.29 18.15 -0.24
N VAL A 238 0.95 17.03 0.09
CA VAL A 238 0.96 16.51 1.47
C VAL A 238 1.56 17.54 2.43
N ARG A 239 2.69 18.16 2.06
CA ARG A 239 3.37 19.19 2.89
C ARG A 239 2.53 20.44 3.07
N GLU A 240 1.92 20.96 2.01
CA GLU A 240 1.00 22.10 2.07
C GLU A 240 -0.23 21.81 2.95
N GLY A 241 -0.65 20.54 3.00
CA GLY A 241 -1.68 20.04 3.93
C GLY A 241 -1.22 19.81 5.37
N GLY A 242 0.04 20.10 5.70
CA GLY A 242 0.63 19.91 7.03
C GLY A 242 1.13 18.50 7.34
N GLY A 243 1.23 17.62 6.33
CA GLY A 243 1.80 16.28 6.48
C GLY A 243 3.32 16.23 6.29
N SER A 244 3.92 15.12 6.73
CA SER A 244 5.35 14.84 6.57
C SER A 244 5.60 13.77 5.50
N VAL A 245 6.58 13.99 4.64
CA VAL A 245 6.94 13.07 3.55
C VAL A 245 8.43 12.70 3.64
N ASP A 246 8.74 11.41 3.55
CA ASP A 246 10.10 10.90 3.39
C ASP A 246 10.51 10.95 1.91
N GLU A 247 10.95 12.12 1.46
CA GLU A 247 11.49 12.32 0.11
C GLU A 247 12.93 11.79 -0.02
N VAL A 248 13.61 11.45 1.10
CA VAL A 248 14.99 10.92 1.09
C VAL A 248 14.98 9.44 0.71
N ASN A 249 14.06 8.66 1.27
CA ASN A 249 13.92 7.24 0.95
C ASN A 249 12.85 6.99 -0.14
N GLY A 250 11.93 7.92 -0.37
CA GLY A 250 10.95 7.87 -1.45
C GLY A 250 11.55 8.11 -2.84
N GLY A 251 10.70 8.06 -3.87
CA GLY A 251 11.06 8.36 -5.25
C GLY A 251 11.04 7.16 -6.20
N ILE A 252 11.78 7.28 -7.30
CA ILE A 252 11.88 6.25 -8.32
C ILE A 252 12.95 5.22 -7.94
N ILE A 253 12.62 3.94 -8.07
CA ILE A 253 13.56 2.82 -8.03
C ILE A 253 13.98 2.52 -9.46
N GLU A 254 15.26 2.77 -9.76
CA GLU A 254 15.86 2.51 -11.06
C GLU A 254 15.73 1.03 -11.41
N GLY A 255 15.24 0.76 -12.62
CA GLY A 255 15.05 -0.58 -13.11
C GLY A 255 14.01 -1.44 -12.38
N ALA A 256 13.11 -0.88 -11.57
CA ALA A 256 12.00 -1.65 -10.99
C ALA A 256 10.78 -1.68 -11.92
N SER A 257 10.20 -2.88 -12.09
CA SER A 257 8.85 -3.14 -12.61
C SER A 257 7.79 -2.84 -11.53
N HIS A 258 6.51 -2.96 -11.89
CA HIS A 258 5.39 -2.63 -11.01
C HIS A 258 5.42 -3.36 -9.65
N ASN A 259 5.59 -4.68 -9.68
CA ASN A 259 5.55 -5.55 -8.48
C ASN A 259 6.92 -6.10 -8.06
N LEU A 260 7.97 -5.78 -8.81
CA LEU A 260 9.35 -6.24 -8.62
C LEU A 260 9.54 -7.76 -8.70
N ASN A 261 8.52 -8.54 -9.09
CA ASN A 261 8.66 -9.98 -9.23
C ASN A 261 9.52 -10.30 -10.46
N GLY A 262 10.65 -10.97 -10.23
CA GLY A 262 11.59 -11.33 -11.28
C GLY A 262 12.57 -10.21 -11.67
N ASP A 263 12.49 -9.04 -11.02
CA ASP A 263 13.52 -8.02 -11.14
C ASP A 263 14.84 -8.48 -10.48
N PRO A 264 15.98 -7.87 -10.87
CA PRO A 264 17.28 -8.19 -10.27
C PRO A 264 17.30 -7.99 -8.75
N GLU A 265 18.08 -8.80 -8.04
CA GLU A 265 18.14 -8.78 -6.58
C GLU A 265 18.58 -7.42 -6.02
N GLU A 266 19.44 -6.68 -6.72
CA GLU A 266 19.84 -5.31 -6.36
C GLU A 266 18.68 -4.31 -6.40
N VAL A 267 17.74 -4.46 -7.34
CA VAL A 267 16.56 -3.59 -7.48
C VAL A 267 15.60 -3.85 -6.32
N VAL A 268 15.34 -5.13 -6.01
CA VAL A 268 14.53 -5.52 -4.85
C VAL A 268 15.18 -5.05 -3.55
N ARG A 269 16.51 -5.18 -3.42
CA ARG A 269 17.25 -4.70 -2.24
C ARG A 269 17.17 -3.19 -2.05
N ASP A 270 17.08 -2.40 -3.12
CA ASP A 270 16.87 -0.95 -2.99
C ASP A 270 15.52 -0.65 -2.32
N LEU A 271 14.42 -1.24 -2.81
CA LEU A 271 13.10 -1.10 -2.17
C LEU A 271 13.15 -1.51 -0.69
N VAL A 272 13.70 -2.69 -0.41
CA VAL A 272 13.80 -3.23 0.96
C VAL A 272 14.59 -2.27 1.86
N GLY A 273 15.73 -1.77 1.40
CA GLY A 273 16.56 -0.82 2.15
C GLY A 273 15.83 0.49 2.44
N ARG A 274 15.08 1.03 1.48
CA ARG A 274 14.25 2.24 1.65
C ARG A 274 13.17 2.04 2.71
N VAL A 275 12.46 0.92 2.66
CA VAL A 275 11.43 0.57 3.66
C VAL A 275 12.04 0.42 5.05
N VAL A 276 13.16 -0.29 5.19
CA VAL A 276 13.82 -0.46 6.50
C VAL A 276 14.23 0.90 7.08
N ARG A 277 14.89 1.76 6.30
CA ARG A 277 15.28 3.11 6.76
C ARG A 277 14.08 4.00 7.10
N PHE A 278 12.98 3.88 6.36
CA PHE A 278 11.74 4.58 6.68
C PHE A 278 11.21 4.17 8.06
N LEU A 279 11.17 2.87 8.34
CA LEU A 279 10.68 2.32 9.62
C LEU A 279 11.61 2.65 10.79
N GLU A 280 12.92 2.60 10.60
CA GLU A 280 13.91 2.99 11.62
C GLU A 280 13.78 4.47 11.97
N GLY A 281 13.52 5.33 10.99
CA GLY A 281 13.28 6.76 11.21
C GLY A 281 12.07 7.07 12.10
N LEU A 282 11.10 6.16 12.21
CA LEU A 282 9.95 6.31 13.11
C LEU A 282 10.27 5.94 14.57
N GLY A 283 11.37 5.21 14.80
CA GLY A 283 11.80 4.77 16.12
C GLY A 283 12.68 5.77 16.88
N GLY A 284 13.09 6.87 16.24
CA GLY A 284 14.05 7.85 16.76
C GLY A 284 13.47 8.94 17.67
N GLU A 285 12.15 9.07 17.80
CA GLU A 285 11.52 10.05 18.69
C GLU A 285 11.15 9.40 20.02
N SER A 286 12.15 9.30 20.89
CA SER A 286 11.99 9.10 22.33
C SER A 286 12.99 10.01 23.01
N GLY A 287 12.67 11.29 23.08
CA GLY A 287 13.46 12.34 23.73
C GLY A 287 12.57 13.52 24.07
#